data_AF-A0A944S214-F1
#
_entry.id   AF-A0A944S214-F1
#
_cell.length_a   1.000
_cell.length_b   1.000
_cell.length_c   1.000
_cell.angle_alpha   90.00
_cell.angle_beta   90.00
_cell.angle_gamma   90.00
#
_symmetry.space_group_name_H-M   'P 1'
#
loop_
_entity.id
_entity.type
_entity.pdbx_description
1 polymer ?
#
loop_
_entity_poly.entity_id
_entity_poly.type
_entity_poly.pdbx_seq_one_letter_code
_entity_poly.pdbx_strand_id
1 'polypeptide(L)'
;MGNWLTWLIVGGGGLTALWLSLAWWTMRIAQRHGGHPGRWFLYGVLLGPIGIWLAFRMVRPCPACQAIVLRDVHLCPACGHEIPRLGTSERPEDYLKTYRKNW
;
A
#
# COMPACT_ATOMS: atom_id res chain seq x y z
N MET A 1 13.96 42.01 1.89
CA MET A 1 13.09 41.12 2.71
C MET A 1 12.17 40.20 1.87
N GLY A 2 11.95 40.42 0.56
CA GLY A 2 11.00 39.63 -0.24
C GLY A 2 11.48 38.24 -0.72
N ASN A 3 12.78 38.05 -0.92
CA ASN A 3 13.29 36.86 -1.63
C ASN A 3 13.21 35.58 -0.77
N TRP A 4 13.44 35.70 0.54
CA TRP A 4 13.37 34.56 1.47
C TRP A 4 11.98 33.93 1.52
N LEU A 5 10.92 34.75 1.50
CA LEU A 5 9.55 34.28 1.56
C LEU A 5 9.14 33.55 0.27
N THR A 6 9.59 34.02 -0.90
CA THR A 6 9.35 33.33 -2.17
C THR A 6 10.08 31.99 -2.23
N TRP A 7 11.33 31.90 -1.74
CA TRP A 7 12.04 30.62 -1.64
C TRP A 7 11.35 29.62 -0.71
N LEU A 8 10.77 30.08 0.42
CA LEU A 8 9.99 29.22 1.30
C LEU A 8 8.69 28.71 0.65
N ILE A 9 7.96 29.57 -0.06
CA ILE A 9 6.71 29.19 -0.73
C ILE A 9 7.00 28.23 -1.88
N VAL A 10 8.03 28.51 -2.70
CA VAL A 10 8.43 27.62 -3.80
C VAL A 10 8.98 26.30 -3.26
N GLY A 11 9.79 26.32 -2.21
CA GLY A 11 10.32 25.11 -1.56
C GLY A 11 9.23 24.26 -0.93
N GLY A 12 8.33 24.87 -0.15
CA GLY A 12 7.19 24.19 0.47
C GLY A 12 6.18 23.67 -0.56
N GLY A 13 5.90 24.44 -1.60
CA GLY A 13 5.06 24.04 -2.73
C GLY A 13 5.66 22.86 -3.50
N GLY A 14 6.97 22.89 -3.77
CA GLY A 14 7.68 21.78 -4.41
C GLY A 14 7.64 20.50 -3.56
N LEU A 15 7.87 20.62 -2.25
CA LEU A 15 7.83 19.47 -1.34
C LEU A 15 6.43 18.86 -1.25
N THR A 16 5.39 19.68 -1.13
CA THR A 16 3.99 19.20 -1.07
C THR A 16 3.54 18.57 -2.38
N ALA A 17 3.91 19.15 -3.53
CA ALA A 17 3.63 18.55 -4.84
C ALA A 17 4.34 17.19 -5.01
N LEU A 18 5.61 17.10 -4.62
CA LEU A 18 6.35 15.84 -4.60
C LEU A 18 5.66 14.81 -3.69
N TRP A 19 5.26 15.21 -2.49
CA TRP A 19 4.57 14.34 -1.53
C TRP A 19 3.23 13.81 -2.06
N LEU A 20 2.43 14.67 -2.67
CA LEU A 20 1.15 14.28 -3.28
C LEU A 20 1.34 13.36 -4.50
N SER A 21 2.39 13.59 -5.30
CA SER A 21 2.71 12.71 -6.43
C SER A 21 3.09 11.30 -5.97
N LEU A 22 3.85 11.18 -4.87
CA LEU A 22 4.20 9.91 -4.24
C LEU A 22 2.95 9.19 -3.73
N ALA A 23 2.03 9.92 -3.08
CA ALA A 23 0.75 9.38 -2.61
C ALA A 23 -0.18 8.94 -3.75
N TRP A 24 -0.19 9.66 -4.87
CA TRP A 24 -0.90 9.25 -6.07
C TRP A 24 -0.33 7.96 -6.64
N TRP A 25 1.00 7.83 -6.67
CA TRP A 25 1.68 6.63 -7.14
C TRP A 25 1.38 5.41 -6.28
N THR A 26 1.38 5.52 -4.95
CA THR A 26 0.99 4.40 -4.06
C THR A 26 -0.41 3.91 -4.34
N MET A 27 -1.35 4.84 -4.55
CA MET A 27 -2.74 4.52 -4.89
C MET A 27 -2.84 3.74 -6.21
N ARG A 28 -2.16 4.19 -7.27
CA ARG A 28 -2.17 3.48 -8.57
C ARG A 28 -1.59 2.08 -8.49
N ILE A 29 -0.51 1.91 -7.74
CA ILE A 29 0.09 0.58 -7.49
C ILE A 29 -0.92 -0.31 -6.76
N ALA A 30 -1.54 0.18 -5.69
CA ALA A 30 -2.51 -0.59 -4.93
C ALA A 30 -3.74 -1.00 -5.77
N GLN A 31 -4.25 -0.11 -6.62
CA GLN A 31 -5.38 -0.41 -7.52
C GLN A 31 -5.08 -1.57 -8.47
N ARG A 32 -3.88 -1.60 -9.06
CA ARG A 32 -3.48 -2.69 -9.96
C ARG A 32 -3.38 -4.04 -9.27
N HIS A 33 -3.11 -4.04 -7.97
CA HIS A 33 -2.91 -5.25 -7.18
C HIS A 33 -4.12 -5.65 -6.31
N GLY A 34 -5.28 -5.00 -6.51
CA GLY A 34 -6.54 -5.34 -5.83
C GLY A 34 -6.72 -4.77 -4.42
N GLY A 35 -5.88 -3.81 -4.02
CA GLY A 35 -5.98 -3.13 -2.72
C GLY A 35 -7.07 -2.05 -2.69
N HIS A 36 -7.65 -1.81 -1.51
CA HIS A 36 -8.61 -0.71 -1.33
C HIS A 36 -7.92 0.66 -1.55
N PRO A 37 -8.26 1.41 -2.61
CA PRO A 37 -7.49 2.57 -3.06
C PRO A 37 -7.40 3.67 -1.98
N GLY A 38 -8.49 3.90 -1.24
CA GLY A 38 -8.52 4.94 -0.20
C GLY A 38 -7.54 4.70 0.96
N ARG A 39 -7.33 3.44 1.38
CA ARG A 39 -6.39 3.14 2.48
C ARG A 39 -4.96 3.39 2.06
N TRP A 40 -4.60 2.99 0.84
CA TRP A 40 -3.24 3.15 0.30
C TRP A 40 -2.90 4.58 -0.10
N PHE A 41 -3.88 5.37 -0.53
CA PHE A 41 -3.73 6.81 -0.67
C PHE A 41 -3.44 7.46 0.69
N LEU A 42 -4.23 7.13 1.72
CA LEU A 42 -4.02 7.65 3.08
C LEU A 42 -2.63 7.31 3.62
N TYR A 43 -2.16 6.07 3.43
CA TYR A 43 -0.80 5.69 3.79
C TYR A 43 0.25 6.45 2.98
N GLY A 44 0.03 6.69 1.68
CA GLY A 44 0.91 7.51 0.85
C GLY A 44 1.00 8.96 1.33
N VAL A 45 -0.12 9.58 1.67
CA VAL A 45 -0.16 10.96 2.19
C VAL A 45 0.47 11.05 3.58
N LEU A 46 0.27 10.06 4.45
CA LEU A 46 0.77 10.11 5.82
C LEU A 46 2.27 9.76 5.92
N LEU A 47 2.72 8.78 5.13
CA LEU A 47 4.07 8.20 5.24
C LEU A 47 5.00 8.65 4.10
N GLY A 48 4.47 9.29 3.05
CA GLY A 48 5.21 9.73 1.88
C GLY A 48 5.99 8.58 1.22
N PRO A 49 7.33 8.66 1.11
CA PRO A 49 8.14 7.63 0.46
C PRO A 49 8.07 6.27 1.18
N ILE A 50 7.85 6.25 2.50
CA ILE A 50 7.73 5.01 3.27
C ILE A 50 6.47 4.23 2.85
N GLY A 51 5.40 4.93 2.42
CA GLY A 51 4.19 4.32 1.89
C GLY A 51 4.45 3.50 0.63
N ILE A 52 5.34 3.97 -0.25
CA ILE A 52 5.75 3.22 -1.46
C ILE A 52 6.52 1.97 -1.09
N TRP A 53 7.49 2.09 -0.17
CA TRP A 53 8.27 0.95 0.27
C TRP A 53 7.39 -0.14 0.92
N LEU A 54 6.42 0.26 1.73
CA LEU A 54 5.40 -0.65 2.30
C LEU A 54 4.56 -1.32 1.22
N ALA A 55 4.17 -0.59 0.16
CA ALA A 55 3.40 -1.15 -0.94
C ALA A 55 4.15 -2.32 -1.60
N PHE A 56 5.43 -2.15 -1.89
CA PHE A 56 6.26 -3.22 -2.44
C PHE A 56 6.50 -4.38 -1.47
N ARG A 57 6.60 -4.12 -0.16
CA ARG A 57 6.84 -5.19 0.82
C ARG A 57 5.59 -6.04 1.11
N MET A 58 4.41 -5.47 0.88
CA MET A 58 3.12 -6.12 1.16
C MET A 58 2.54 -6.89 -0.04
N VAL A 59 3.28 -7.04 -1.13
CA VAL A 59 2.84 -7.89 -2.25
C VAL A 59 3.27 -9.35 -2.06
N ARG A 60 2.53 -10.25 -2.71
CA ARG A 60 2.86 -11.68 -2.86
C ARG A 60 2.39 -12.15 -4.25
N PRO A 61 3.01 -13.19 -4.83
CA PRO A 61 2.47 -13.82 -6.03
C PRO A 61 1.20 -14.61 -5.68
N CYS A 62 0.23 -14.60 -6.58
CA CYS A 62 -0.94 -15.47 -6.52
C CYS A 62 -0.52 -16.94 -6.76
N PRO A 63 -1.00 -17.91 -5.97
CA PRO A 63 -0.64 -19.32 -6.15
C PRO A 63 -1.17 -19.93 -7.46
N ALA A 64 -2.26 -19.38 -8.02
CA ALA A 64 -2.88 -19.91 -9.24
C ALA A 64 -2.31 -19.31 -10.53
N CYS A 65 -2.21 -17.98 -10.61
CA CYS A 65 -1.82 -17.27 -11.84
C CYS A 65 -0.47 -16.54 -11.75
N GLN A 66 0.20 -16.58 -10.59
CA GLN A 66 1.45 -15.86 -10.30
C GLN A 66 1.39 -14.33 -10.46
N ALA A 67 0.20 -13.75 -10.67
CA ALA A 67 0.04 -12.30 -10.65
C ALA A 67 0.43 -11.71 -9.29
N ILE A 68 1.09 -10.55 -9.31
CA ILE A 68 1.46 -9.82 -8.10
C ILE A 68 0.20 -9.22 -7.49
N VAL A 69 -0.10 -9.56 -6.24
CA VAL A 69 -1.29 -9.12 -5.51
C VAL A 69 -0.91 -8.69 -4.10
N LEU A 70 -1.74 -7.85 -3.47
CA LEU A 70 -1.52 -7.49 -2.07
C LEU A 70 -1.82 -8.68 -1.15
N ARG A 71 -1.08 -8.76 -0.03
CA ARG A 71 -1.26 -9.81 1.00
C ARG A 71 -2.63 -9.80 1.68
N ASP A 72 -3.31 -8.65 1.71
CA ASP A 72 -4.62 -8.47 2.36
C ASP A 72 -5.80 -8.80 1.42
N VAL A 73 -5.52 -9.25 0.19
CA VAL A 73 -6.53 -9.52 -0.82
C VAL A 73 -7.03 -10.96 -0.71
N HIS A 74 -8.35 -11.13 -0.66
CA HIS A 74 -9.01 -12.43 -0.59
C HIS A 74 -9.24 -13.07 -1.97
N LEU A 75 -9.47 -12.24 -3.00
CA LEU A 75 -9.75 -12.68 -4.37
C LEU A 75 -8.75 -12.06 -5.32
N CYS A 76 -8.02 -12.88 -6.08
CA CYS A 76 -7.09 -12.36 -7.06
C CYS A 76 -7.82 -11.50 -8.11
N PRO A 77 -7.44 -10.22 -8.31
CA PRO A 77 -8.08 -9.36 -9.31
C PRO A 77 -7.82 -9.81 -10.75
N ALA A 78 -6.80 -10.66 -10.97
CA ALA A 78 -6.43 -11.12 -12.30
C ALA A 78 -7.16 -12.41 -12.71
N CYS A 79 -7.26 -13.41 -11.81
CA CYS A 79 -7.84 -14.72 -12.12
C CYS A 79 -9.10 -15.07 -11.33
N GLY A 80 -9.51 -14.24 -10.36
CA GLY A 80 -10.65 -14.52 -9.49
C GLY A 80 -10.43 -15.66 -8.47
N HIS A 81 -9.25 -16.28 -8.44
CA HIS A 81 -8.95 -17.35 -7.49
C HIS A 81 -8.91 -16.82 -6.06
N GLU A 82 -9.51 -17.56 -5.13
CA GLU A 82 -9.48 -17.24 -3.71
C GLU A 82 -8.06 -17.49 -3.16
N ILE A 83 -7.46 -16.47 -2.56
CA ILE A 83 -6.10 -16.54 -2.04
C ILE A 83 -6.21 -16.93 -0.57
N PRO A 84 -5.75 -18.13 -0.17
CA PRO A 84 -5.77 -18.52 1.23
C PRO A 84 -4.92 -17.55 2.04
N ARG A 85 -5.47 -17.13 3.20
CA ARG A 85 -4.72 -16.36 4.19
C ARG A 85 -3.47 -17.17 4.57
N LEU A 86 -2.30 -16.54 4.59
CA LEU A 86 -1.05 -17.24 4.95
C LEU A 86 -1.28 -17.99 6.26
N GLY A 87 -0.99 -19.30 6.24
CA GLY A 87 -1.14 -20.16 7.40
C GLY A 87 -0.18 -19.76 8.52
N THR A 88 -0.56 -20.08 9.76
CA THR A 88 0.20 -19.81 10.99
C THR A 88 1.64 -20.34 10.97
N SER A 89 1.96 -21.30 10.11
CA SER A 89 3.29 -21.91 9.99
C SER A 89 4.32 -21.05 9.25
N GLU A 90 3.90 -20.02 8.49
CA GLU A 90 4.82 -19.18 7.71
C GLU A 90 5.26 -17.89 8.45
N ARG A 91 4.64 -17.55 9.60
CA ARG A 91 5.05 -16.43 10.45
C ARG A 91 4.84 -16.74 11.93
N PRO A 92 5.89 -17.07 12.69
CA PRO A 92 5.78 -17.44 14.09
C PRO A 92 5.38 -16.26 14.99
N GLU A 93 5.31 -15.01 14.51
CA GLU A 93 4.80 -13.87 15.29
C GLU A 93 3.26 -13.72 15.31
N ASP A 94 2.50 -14.54 14.57
CA ASP A 94 1.04 -14.32 14.35
C ASP A 94 0.11 -15.29 15.13
N TYR A 95 0.57 -15.91 16.23
CA TYR A 95 -0.21 -16.86 17.04
C TYR A 95 -1.44 -16.24 17.74
N LEU A 96 -1.47 -14.92 17.98
CA LEU A 96 -2.56 -14.25 18.70
C LEU A 96 -3.66 -13.64 17.81
N LYS A 97 -3.57 -13.71 16.48
CA LYS A 97 -4.58 -13.13 15.56
C LYS A 97 -5.53 -14.15 14.93
N THR A 98 -5.42 -15.43 15.30
CA THR A 98 -6.23 -16.53 14.75
C THR A 98 -7.63 -16.61 15.32
N TYR A 99 -7.98 -15.85 16.37
CA TYR A 99 -9.34 -15.83 16.89
C TYR A 99 -10.19 -14.77 16.17
N ARG A 100 -10.72 -15.12 14.99
CA ARG A 100 -11.87 -14.42 14.40
C ARG A 100 -13.07 -15.37 14.44
N LYS A 101 -14.02 -15.05 15.32
CA LYS A 101 -15.33 -15.74 15.42
C LYS A 101 -16.04 -15.63 14.08
N ASN A 102 -16.52 -16.78 13.61
CA ASN A 102 -17.22 -17.00 12.35
C ASN A 102 -18.74 -17.09 12.56
N TRP A 103 -19.25 -16.32 13.50
CA TRP A 103 -20.69 -16.12 13.73
C TRP A 103 -21.00 -14.63 13.80
#